data_AF-A0A381AYL3-F1
#
_entry.id   AF-A0A381AYL3-F1
#
_cell.length_a   1.000
_cell.length_b   1.000
_cell.length_c   1.000
_cell.angle_alpha   90.00
_cell.angle_beta   90.00
_cell.angle_gamma   90.00
#
_symmetry.space_group_name_H-M   'P 1'
#
loop_
_entity.id
_entity.type
_entity.pdbx_description
1 polymer ?
#
loop_
_entity_poly.entity_id
_entity_poly.type
_entity_poly.pdbx_seq_one_letter_code
_entity_poly.pdbx_strand_id
1 'polypeptide(L)'
;MRNSLVLSPRRLAPFAMLIILIVTGISAGAFASVFPGSTQASPCDVSNAFANTSDPYLNAHAQDFAAMSHFVEDPNGQTGTFNGSCCTGLMQINTGNLRNPDICGCTRAEYGAMSPQQQIDVYAKYVNVSFANDPSVQTLKNMQANGQTLGGHQVDTETVIACMQMGTGNCAAAIKNGCSSTALGQGGDNHVNVCTMGDKARLAMQNNPNTFANCSNAVCANNGPGDFPTTTGLASNAPTADQANIVVSPSQV
;
A
#
# COMPACT_ATOMS: atom_id res chain seq x y z
N MET A 1 58.34 -54.36 -22.10
CA MET A 1 58.59 -53.24 -23.02
C MET A 1 58.61 -51.97 -22.20
N ARG A 2 59.68 -51.19 -22.37
CA ARG A 2 59.95 -49.92 -21.67
C ARG A 2 59.02 -48.84 -22.22
N ASN A 3 58.56 -47.92 -21.37
CA ASN A 3 58.71 -46.48 -21.63
C ASN A 3 58.43 -45.68 -20.35
N SER A 4 59.51 -45.13 -19.81
CA SER A 4 59.52 -44.07 -18.81
C SER A 4 59.20 -42.74 -19.51
N LEU A 5 58.34 -41.91 -18.91
CA LEU A 5 58.26 -40.49 -19.23
C LEU A 5 58.35 -39.70 -17.93
N VAL A 6 59.51 -39.08 -17.76
CA VAL A 6 59.86 -38.09 -16.75
C VAL A 6 59.33 -36.74 -17.24
N LEU A 7 58.60 -36.02 -16.39
CA LEU A 7 58.48 -34.57 -16.51
C LEU A 7 58.59 -33.89 -15.14
N SER A 8 59.36 -32.82 -15.18
CA SER A 8 60.05 -32.09 -14.11
C SER A 8 59.16 -31.02 -13.43
N PRO A 9 59.47 -30.57 -12.19
CA PRO A 9 58.71 -29.55 -11.49
C PRO A 9 59.19 -28.12 -11.81
N ARG A 10 58.25 -27.19 -11.99
CA ARG A 10 58.46 -25.72 -11.94
C ARG A 10 57.45 -25.16 -10.94
N ARG A 11 57.87 -24.80 -9.73
CA ARG A 11 58.43 -23.49 -9.27
C ARG A 11 57.40 -22.33 -9.27
N LEU A 12 57.29 -21.75 -8.07
CA LEU A 12 57.05 -20.34 -7.68
C LEU A 12 55.64 -19.93 -7.19
N ALA A 13 55.66 -19.57 -5.90
CA ALA A 13 54.69 -18.94 -4.99
C ALA A 13 54.33 -17.48 -5.39
N PRO A 14 53.89 -16.58 -4.48
CA PRO A 14 52.83 -16.59 -3.45
C PRO A 14 51.86 -15.38 -3.64
N PHE A 15 50.57 -15.44 -3.33
CA PHE A 15 49.78 -14.22 -3.01
C PHE A 15 48.54 -14.58 -2.19
N ALA A 16 48.73 -14.80 -0.89
CA ALA A 16 47.64 -14.76 0.07
C ALA A 16 47.49 -13.31 0.54
N MET A 17 46.72 -12.51 -0.20
CA MET A 17 46.32 -11.17 0.22
C MET A 17 45.04 -11.29 1.05
N LEU A 18 45.23 -11.28 2.38
CA LEU A 18 44.17 -11.20 3.36
C LEU A 18 43.54 -9.79 3.30
N ILE A 19 42.43 -9.65 2.57
CA ILE A 19 41.58 -8.46 2.64
C ILE A 19 40.68 -8.60 3.86
N ILE A 20 41.04 -7.90 4.94
CA ILE A 20 40.15 -7.67 6.08
C ILE A 20 39.11 -6.64 5.62
N LEU A 21 37.97 -7.12 5.15
CA LEU A 21 36.78 -6.32 4.90
C LEU A 21 36.11 -6.11 6.26
N ILE A 22 36.39 -4.96 6.89
CA ILE A 22 35.64 -4.49 8.06
C ILE A 22 34.25 -4.15 7.54
N VAL A 23 33.33 -5.12 7.64
CA VAL A 23 31.90 -4.93 7.49
C VAL A 23 31.43 -4.14 8.71
N THR A 24 31.48 -2.81 8.63
CA THR A 24 30.61 -1.99 9.46
C THR A 24 29.18 -2.22 8.96
N GLY A 25 28.48 -3.12 9.64
CA GLY A 25 27.05 -3.36 9.45
C GLY A 25 26.28 -2.10 9.82
N ILE A 26 26.11 -1.20 8.85
CA ILE A 26 25.00 -0.26 8.86
C ILE A 26 23.81 -1.11 8.45
N SER A 27 22.97 -1.48 9.40
CA SER A 27 21.64 -1.99 9.13
C SER A 27 20.93 -0.90 8.33
N ALA A 28 20.92 -1.05 7.01
CA ALA A 28 20.07 -0.27 6.13
C ALA A 28 18.63 -0.64 6.47
N GLY A 29 18.05 0.04 7.46
CA GLY A 29 16.60 0.19 7.49
C GLY A 29 16.22 0.70 6.11
N ALA A 30 15.44 -0.09 5.38
CA ALA A 30 14.98 0.30 4.05
C ALA A 30 14.12 1.56 4.23
N PHE A 31 14.72 2.74 4.08
CA PHE A 31 13.98 3.97 4.00
C PHE A 31 13.16 3.88 2.72
N ALA A 32 11.84 3.69 2.87
CA ALA A 32 10.93 3.86 1.75
C ALA A 32 11.19 5.27 1.19
N SER A 33 11.55 5.31 -0.08
CA SER A 33 11.85 6.56 -0.74
C SER A 33 10.55 7.12 -1.31
N VAL A 34 10.45 8.44 -1.41
CA VAL A 34 9.24 9.11 -1.90
C VAL A 34 9.58 9.87 -3.17
N PHE A 35 8.79 9.70 -4.22
CA PHE A 35 8.96 10.48 -5.45
C PHE A 35 8.60 11.97 -5.23
N PRO A 36 9.30 12.91 -5.89
CA PRO A 36 8.89 14.31 -5.94
C PRO A 36 7.47 14.46 -6.48
N GLY A 37 6.68 15.38 -5.92
CA GLY A 37 5.27 15.58 -6.30
C GLY A 37 4.29 14.61 -5.62
N SER A 38 4.78 13.74 -4.72
CA SER A 38 3.93 12.94 -3.84
C SER A 38 3.01 13.82 -2.99
N THR A 39 1.79 13.34 -2.78
CA THR A 39 0.84 13.91 -1.82
C THR A 39 0.63 12.95 -0.67
N GLN A 40 0.21 13.46 0.48
CA GLN A 40 -0.19 12.64 1.61
C GLN A 40 -1.71 12.52 1.62
N ALA A 41 -2.21 11.28 1.62
CA ALA A 41 -3.61 10.95 1.81
C ALA A 41 -3.83 10.51 3.26
N SER A 42 -4.94 10.93 3.86
CA SER A 42 -5.40 10.38 5.13
C SER A 42 -6.12 9.03 4.93
N PRO A 43 -6.40 8.24 5.99
CA PRO A 43 -7.23 7.04 5.87
C PRO A 43 -8.60 7.35 5.24
N CYS A 44 -9.17 8.53 5.53
CA CYS A 44 -10.45 8.95 4.97
C CYS A 44 -10.36 9.32 3.50
N ASP A 45 -9.27 9.94 3.05
CA ASP A 45 -9.09 10.23 1.62
C ASP A 45 -9.02 8.93 0.82
N VAL A 46 -8.30 7.93 1.34
CA VAL A 46 -8.20 6.61 0.71
C VAL A 46 -9.54 5.88 0.74
N SER A 47 -10.24 5.89 1.88
CA SER A 47 -11.57 5.26 2.00
C SER A 47 -12.58 5.91 1.07
N ASN A 48 -12.63 7.24 1.01
CA ASN A 48 -13.51 7.97 0.09
C ASN A 48 -13.13 7.69 -1.37
N ALA A 49 -11.83 7.55 -1.68
CA ALA A 49 -11.39 7.21 -3.03
C ALA A 49 -11.90 5.82 -3.47
N PHE A 50 -11.82 4.82 -2.59
CA PHE A 50 -12.40 3.49 -2.85
C PHE A 50 -13.93 3.52 -2.95
N ALA A 51 -14.59 4.30 -2.09
CA ALA A 51 -16.05 4.50 -2.13
C ALA A 51 -16.49 5.22 -3.41
N ASN A 52 -15.63 6.00 -4.06
CA ASN A 52 -15.95 6.69 -5.31
C ASN A 52 -15.68 5.83 -6.56
N THR A 53 -15.12 4.63 -6.42
CA THR A 53 -14.90 3.75 -7.57
C THR A 53 -16.21 3.20 -8.14
N SER A 54 -16.22 2.91 -9.44
CA SER A 54 -17.35 2.20 -10.09
C SER A 54 -17.31 0.69 -9.86
N ASP A 55 -16.28 0.16 -9.21
CA ASP A 55 -16.16 -1.26 -8.89
C ASP A 55 -16.99 -1.57 -7.64
N PRO A 56 -18.02 -2.42 -7.74
CA PRO A 56 -18.95 -2.64 -6.63
C PRO A 56 -18.30 -3.35 -5.43
N TYR A 57 -17.26 -4.16 -5.65
CA TYR A 57 -16.57 -4.84 -4.56
C TYR A 57 -15.68 -3.86 -3.80
N LEU A 58 -14.90 -3.04 -4.52
CA LEU A 58 -14.07 -2.00 -3.90
C LEU A 58 -14.91 -0.97 -3.15
N ASN A 59 -16.01 -0.52 -3.76
CA ASN A 59 -16.93 0.42 -3.15
C ASN A 59 -17.53 -0.13 -1.84
N ALA A 60 -18.01 -1.37 -1.85
CA ALA A 60 -18.62 -1.99 -0.68
C ALA A 60 -17.63 -2.25 0.47
N HIS A 61 -16.34 -2.37 0.15
CA HIS A 61 -15.27 -2.71 1.09
C HIS A 61 -14.26 -1.56 1.28
N ALA A 62 -14.67 -0.33 1.02
CA ALA A 62 -13.77 0.83 0.95
C ALA A 62 -12.94 1.06 2.24
N GLN A 63 -13.50 0.76 3.42
CA GLN A 63 -12.78 0.88 4.68
C GLN A 63 -11.74 -0.23 4.86
N ASP A 64 -12.04 -1.46 4.44
CA ASP A 64 -11.12 -2.60 4.49
C ASP A 64 -9.89 -2.33 3.62
N PHE A 65 -10.09 -1.81 2.41
CA PHE A 65 -9.02 -1.40 1.51
C PHE A 65 -8.21 -0.22 2.07
N ALA A 66 -8.86 0.79 2.64
CA ALA A 66 -8.16 1.91 3.27
C ALA A 66 -7.34 1.48 4.50
N ALA A 67 -7.85 0.52 5.28
CA ALA A 67 -7.12 -0.06 6.40
C ALA A 67 -5.87 -0.83 5.93
N MET A 68 -5.98 -1.62 4.86
CA MET A 68 -4.81 -2.26 4.26
C MET A 68 -3.76 -1.21 3.82
N SER A 69 -4.20 -0.16 3.11
CA SER A 69 -3.32 0.92 2.67
C SER A 69 -2.56 1.55 3.85
N HIS A 70 -3.27 1.99 4.88
CA HIS A 70 -2.70 2.85 5.92
C HIS A 70 -2.15 2.12 7.15
N PHE A 71 -2.51 0.88 7.39
CA PHE A 71 -2.02 0.16 8.57
C PHE A 71 -1.06 -0.97 8.22
N VAL A 72 -0.96 -1.31 6.94
CA VAL A 72 -0.14 -2.44 6.49
C VAL A 72 0.86 -2.01 5.42
N GLU A 73 0.41 -1.31 4.38
CA GLU A 73 1.24 -1.03 3.19
C GLU A 73 2.07 0.24 3.31
N ASP A 74 1.42 1.37 3.60
CA ASP A 74 2.06 2.67 3.77
C ASP A 74 1.42 3.47 4.92
N PRO A 75 1.95 3.30 6.15
CA PRO A 75 1.50 4.05 7.31
C PRO A 75 1.62 5.57 7.22
N ASN A 76 2.41 6.08 6.28
CA ASN A 76 2.54 7.52 6.06
C ASN A 76 1.53 8.05 5.04
N GLY A 77 0.83 7.18 4.31
CA GLY A 77 -0.19 7.55 3.33
C GLY A 77 0.35 8.36 2.15
N GLN A 78 1.62 8.17 1.77
CA GLN A 78 2.21 8.97 0.69
C GLN A 78 2.03 8.30 -0.68
N THR A 79 1.43 9.03 -1.62
CA THR A 79 1.19 8.55 -2.99
C THR A 79 2.48 8.16 -3.71
N GLY A 80 3.61 8.78 -3.36
CA GLY A 80 4.91 8.50 -3.95
C GLY A 80 5.77 7.49 -3.20
N THR A 81 5.29 6.88 -2.09
CA THR A 81 6.06 5.87 -1.34
C THR A 81 6.44 4.72 -2.25
N PHE A 82 7.73 4.38 -2.26
CA PHE A 82 8.22 3.31 -3.08
C PHE A 82 9.26 2.47 -2.32
N ASN A 83 9.07 1.16 -2.34
CA ASN A 83 10.09 0.22 -1.88
C ASN A 83 10.96 -0.17 -3.10
N GLY A 84 12.29 -0.05 -2.96
CA GLY A 84 13.21 0.02 -4.11
C GLY A 84 13.02 -1.03 -5.21
N SER A 85 12.63 -2.27 -4.87
CA SER A 85 12.53 -3.37 -5.83
C SER A 85 11.12 -3.73 -6.30
N CYS A 86 10.05 -3.41 -5.56
CA CYS A 86 8.72 -3.92 -5.92
C CYS A 86 7.73 -2.81 -6.27
N CYS A 87 7.42 -1.98 -5.29
CA CYS A 87 6.05 -1.50 -5.14
C CYS A 87 6.00 0.02 -4.99
N THR A 88 4.92 0.65 -5.47
CA THR A 88 4.73 2.10 -5.41
C THR A 88 3.32 2.49 -4.97
N GLY A 89 3.20 3.58 -4.22
CA GLY A 89 1.96 4.30 -3.88
C GLY A 89 1.12 3.68 -2.78
N LEU A 90 -0.11 4.17 -2.63
CA LEU A 90 -0.96 3.91 -1.47
C LEU A 90 -1.27 2.43 -1.25
N MET A 91 -1.41 1.69 -2.35
CA MET A 91 -1.65 0.24 -2.36
C MET A 91 -0.41 -0.54 -2.81
N GLN A 92 0.79 0.06 -2.78
CA GLN A 92 2.06 -0.60 -3.07
C GLN A 92 2.00 -1.52 -4.30
N ILE A 93 1.49 -1.01 -5.44
CA ILE A 93 1.34 -1.81 -6.66
C ILE A 93 2.74 -2.14 -7.21
N ASN A 94 2.96 -3.43 -7.54
CA ASN A 94 4.23 -3.85 -8.10
C ASN A 94 4.50 -3.25 -9.49
N THR A 95 5.77 -3.09 -9.83
CA THR A 95 6.20 -2.44 -11.07
C THR A 95 5.77 -3.20 -12.33
N GLY A 96 5.60 -4.53 -12.25
CA GLY A 96 5.10 -5.34 -13.37
C GLY A 96 3.67 -4.94 -13.74
N ASN A 97 2.81 -4.81 -12.73
CA ASN A 97 1.42 -4.39 -12.89
C ASN A 97 1.29 -2.94 -13.37
N LEU A 98 2.14 -2.02 -12.87
CA LEU A 98 2.15 -0.64 -13.38
C LEU A 98 2.50 -0.54 -14.87
N ARG A 99 3.45 -1.37 -15.34
CA ARG A 99 3.83 -1.41 -16.76
C ARG A 99 2.78 -2.06 -17.66
N ASN A 100 1.81 -2.80 -17.10
CA ASN A 100 0.76 -3.42 -17.89
C ASN A 100 -0.18 -2.31 -18.44
N PRO A 101 -0.34 -2.17 -19.77
CA PRO A 101 -1.21 -1.16 -20.37
C PRO A 101 -2.70 -1.32 -20.01
N ASP A 102 -3.15 -2.52 -19.65
CA ASP A 102 -4.53 -2.76 -19.22
C ASP A 102 -4.80 -2.28 -17.79
N ILE A 103 -3.74 -2.02 -17.02
CA ILE A 103 -3.81 -1.54 -15.63
C ILE A 103 -3.45 -0.05 -15.57
N CYS A 104 -2.22 0.31 -15.97
CA CYS A 104 -1.76 1.71 -15.98
C CYS A 104 -1.00 2.06 -17.25
N GLY A 105 -0.08 1.18 -17.70
CA GLY A 105 0.85 1.48 -18.78
C GLY A 105 1.82 2.62 -18.44
N CYS A 106 2.13 2.79 -17.16
CA CYS A 106 2.85 3.95 -16.64
C CYS A 106 4.12 3.54 -15.86
N THR A 107 5.02 4.50 -15.69
CA THR A 107 6.20 4.37 -14.82
C THR A 107 5.82 4.55 -13.35
N ARG A 108 6.72 4.13 -12.46
CA ARG A 108 6.56 4.32 -11.01
C ARG A 108 6.46 5.80 -10.62
N ALA A 109 7.25 6.66 -11.26
CA ALA A 109 7.25 8.09 -10.98
C ALA A 109 5.95 8.75 -11.42
N GLU A 110 5.44 8.40 -12.60
CA GLU A 110 4.13 8.86 -13.08
C GLU A 110 3.01 8.40 -12.13
N TYR A 111 3.00 7.12 -11.75
CA TYR A 111 2.04 6.61 -10.77
C TYR A 111 2.15 7.32 -9.41
N GLY A 112 3.37 7.52 -8.90
CA GLY A 112 3.61 8.17 -7.61
C GLY A 112 3.18 9.64 -7.55
N ALA A 113 3.16 10.31 -8.70
CA ALA A 113 2.68 11.69 -8.85
C ALA A 113 1.16 11.80 -9.06
N MET A 114 0.44 10.68 -9.19
CA MET A 114 -1.01 10.68 -9.28
C MET A 114 -1.67 11.09 -7.96
N SER A 115 -2.86 11.70 -8.06
CA SER A 115 -3.72 11.92 -6.90
C SER A 115 -4.17 10.58 -6.28
N PRO A 116 -4.61 10.58 -5.00
CA PRO A 116 -5.14 9.37 -4.36
C PRO A 116 -6.23 8.69 -5.18
N GLN A 117 -7.22 9.43 -5.70
CA GLN A 117 -8.28 8.87 -6.53
C GLN A 117 -7.73 8.17 -7.78
N GLN A 118 -6.82 8.82 -8.51
CA GLN A 118 -6.23 8.24 -9.72
C GLN A 118 -5.45 6.95 -9.42
N GLN A 119 -4.73 6.89 -8.30
CA GLN A 119 -4.07 5.66 -7.86
C GLN A 119 -5.07 4.54 -7.56
N ILE A 120 -6.16 4.87 -6.87
CA ILE A 120 -7.21 3.90 -6.56
C ILE A 120 -7.96 3.44 -7.83
N ASP A 121 -8.18 4.32 -8.81
CA ASP A 121 -8.78 3.95 -10.10
C ASP A 121 -7.89 2.96 -10.88
N VAL A 122 -6.56 3.16 -10.85
CA VAL A 122 -5.59 2.21 -11.41
C VAL A 122 -5.60 0.90 -10.63
N TYR A 123 -5.65 0.96 -9.30
CA TYR A 123 -5.76 -0.22 -8.45
C TYR A 123 -7.04 -1.01 -8.73
N ALA A 124 -8.16 -0.34 -8.98
CA ALA A 124 -9.42 -0.98 -9.36
C ALA A 124 -9.30 -1.81 -10.64
N LYS A 125 -8.55 -1.32 -11.64
CA LYS A 125 -8.24 -2.10 -12.85
C LYS A 125 -7.42 -3.35 -12.51
N TYR A 126 -6.40 -3.21 -11.64
CA TYR A 126 -5.62 -4.35 -11.18
C TYR A 126 -6.48 -5.41 -10.46
N VAL A 127 -7.38 -4.97 -9.56
CA VAL A 127 -8.28 -5.89 -8.85
C VAL A 127 -9.22 -6.60 -9.83
N ASN A 128 -9.78 -5.89 -10.81
CA ASN A 128 -10.64 -6.48 -11.84
C ASN A 128 -9.90 -7.55 -12.67
N VAL A 129 -8.67 -7.26 -13.10
CA VAL A 129 -7.82 -8.23 -13.79
C VAL A 129 -7.55 -9.45 -12.91
N SER A 130 -7.28 -9.23 -11.62
CA SER A 130 -6.98 -10.30 -10.65
C SER A 130 -8.20 -11.18 -10.39
N PHE A 131 -9.39 -10.58 -10.22
CA PHE A 131 -10.65 -11.28 -10.03
C PHE A 131 -11.04 -12.13 -11.25
N ALA A 132 -10.77 -11.63 -12.45
CA ALA A 132 -11.08 -12.36 -13.67
C ALA A 132 -10.10 -13.52 -13.95
N ASN A 133 -8.81 -13.38 -13.58
CA ASN A 133 -7.77 -14.24 -14.13
C ASN A 133 -6.91 -15.00 -13.10
N ASP A 134 -6.98 -14.70 -11.80
CA ASP A 134 -6.20 -15.43 -10.78
C ASP A 134 -7.05 -16.49 -10.04
N PRO A 135 -6.78 -17.79 -10.25
CA PRO A 135 -7.48 -18.87 -9.55
C PRO A 135 -7.38 -18.81 -8.02
N SER A 136 -6.28 -18.27 -7.48
CA SER A 136 -6.06 -18.15 -6.04
C SER A 136 -6.99 -17.10 -5.44
N VAL A 137 -7.10 -15.94 -6.12
CA VAL A 137 -8.03 -14.88 -5.72
C VAL A 137 -9.47 -15.36 -5.85
N GLN A 138 -9.82 -16.05 -6.93
CA GLN A 138 -11.15 -16.64 -7.12
C GLN A 138 -11.48 -17.67 -6.03
N THR A 139 -10.51 -18.50 -5.64
CA THR A 139 -10.65 -19.45 -4.53
C THR A 139 -10.96 -18.73 -3.22
N LEU A 140 -10.19 -17.70 -2.87
CA LEU A 140 -10.44 -16.95 -1.63
C LEU A 140 -11.76 -16.20 -1.65
N LYS A 141 -12.19 -15.65 -2.80
CA LYS A 141 -13.53 -15.03 -2.91
C LYS A 141 -14.66 -16.03 -2.68
N ASN A 142 -14.50 -17.27 -3.17
CA ASN A 142 -15.46 -18.34 -2.90
C ASN A 142 -15.46 -18.70 -1.41
N MET A 143 -14.28 -18.85 -0.79
CA MET A 143 -14.16 -19.08 0.64
C MET A 143 -14.80 -17.96 1.47
N GLN A 144 -14.56 -16.69 1.11
CA GLN A 144 -15.18 -15.50 1.70
C GLN A 144 -16.71 -15.58 1.62
N ALA A 145 -17.26 -15.85 0.44
CA ALA A 145 -18.71 -15.94 0.23
C ALA A 145 -19.37 -17.04 1.05
N ASN A 146 -18.62 -18.09 1.44
CA ASN A 146 -19.10 -19.21 2.24
C ASN A 146 -18.69 -19.13 3.72
N GLY A 147 -18.12 -18.00 4.18
CA GLY A 147 -17.71 -17.82 5.57
C GLY A 147 -16.64 -18.82 6.03
N GLN A 148 -15.78 -19.26 5.13
CA GLN A 148 -14.77 -20.28 5.42
C GLN A 148 -13.52 -19.67 6.07
N THR A 149 -12.72 -20.55 6.68
CA THR A 149 -11.40 -20.21 7.23
C THR A 149 -10.29 -20.86 6.44
N LEU A 150 -9.12 -20.22 6.39
CA LEU A 150 -7.89 -20.77 5.84
C LEU A 150 -6.85 -20.90 6.96
N GLY A 151 -6.51 -22.12 7.36
CA GLY A 151 -5.53 -22.31 8.45
C GLY A 151 -5.98 -21.82 9.83
N GLY A 152 -7.29 -21.69 10.05
CA GLY A 152 -7.84 -21.07 11.26
C GLY A 152 -7.99 -19.54 11.19
N HIS A 153 -7.56 -18.91 10.08
CA HIS A 153 -7.77 -17.49 9.83
C HIS A 153 -9.07 -17.26 9.07
N GLN A 154 -9.78 -16.18 9.38
CA GLN A 154 -10.99 -15.79 8.67
C GLN A 154 -10.65 -15.43 7.21
N VAL A 155 -11.39 -15.98 6.25
CA VAL A 155 -11.32 -15.49 4.86
C VAL A 155 -12.39 -14.42 4.66
N ASP A 156 -11.96 -13.17 4.67
CA ASP A 156 -12.74 -11.96 4.45
C ASP A 156 -12.05 -11.05 3.43
N THR A 157 -12.53 -9.82 3.29
CA THR A 157 -12.01 -8.87 2.31
C THR A 157 -10.53 -8.59 2.54
N GLU A 158 -10.09 -8.40 3.79
CA GLU A 158 -8.69 -8.16 4.13
C GLU A 158 -7.79 -9.32 3.70
N THR A 159 -8.24 -10.57 3.85
CA THR A 159 -7.53 -11.76 3.36
C THR A 159 -7.47 -11.80 1.82
N VAL A 160 -8.55 -11.42 1.12
CA VAL A 160 -8.57 -11.32 -0.35
C VAL A 160 -7.63 -10.20 -0.83
N ILE A 161 -7.60 -9.06 -0.15
CA ILE A 161 -6.70 -7.95 -0.48
C ILE A 161 -5.25 -8.39 -0.27
N ALA A 162 -4.93 -8.99 0.88
CA ALA A 162 -3.60 -9.50 1.19
C ALA A 162 -3.09 -10.49 0.13
N CYS A 163 -3.96 -11.36 -0.40
CA CYS A 163 -3.64 -12.25 -1.51
C CYS A 163 -3.18 -11.49 -2.77
N MET A 164 -3.90 -10.42 -3.13
CA MET A 164 -3.53 -9.58 -4.27
C MET A 164 -2.25 -8.78 -4.00
N GLN A 165 -2.03 -8.31 -2.78
CA GLN A 165 -0.85 -7.54 -2.40
C GLN A 165 0.43 -8.39 -2.39
N MET A 166 0.35 -9.60 -1.85
CA MET A 166 1.49 -10.52 -1.80
C MET A 166 1.81 -11.17 -3.14
N GLY A 167 0.90 -11.08 -4.11
CA GLY A 167 1.02 -11.67 -5.42
C GLY A 167 0.57 -13.13 -5.50
N THR A 168 0.24 -13.54 -6.72
CA THR A 168 -0.47 -14.79 -7.02
C THR A 168 0.26 -16.05 -6.51
N GLY A 169 1.59 -16.11 -6.62
CA GLY A 169 2.39 -17.24 -6.16
C GLY A 169 2.40 -17.40 -4.64
N ASN A 170 2.49 -16.29 -3.91
CA ASN A 170 2.42 -16.29 -2.44
C ASN A 170 1.01 -16.64 -1.96
N CYS A 171 -0.01 -16.16 -2.67
CA CYS A 171 -1.40 -16.50 -2.38
C CYS A 171 -1.70 -17.99 -2.62
N ALA A 172 -1.29 -18.54 -3.76
CA ALA A 172 -1.42 -19.97 -4.04
C ALA A 172 -0.71 -20.83 -2.98
N ALA A 173 0.47 -20.42 -2.53
CA ALA A 173 1.21 -21.10 -1.47
C ALA A 173 0.47 -21.03 -0.12
N ALA A 174 -0.10 -19.87 0.23
CA ALA A 174 -0.89 -19.70 1.45
C ALA A 174 -2.13 -20.60 1.45
N ILE A 175 -2.85 -20.68 0.32
CA ILE A 175 -4.00 -21.59 0.15
C ILE A 175 -3.56 -23.04 0.31
N LYS A 176 -2.52 -23.46 -0.43
CA LYS A 176 -2.04 -24.84 -0.43
C LYS A 176 -1.59 -25.31 0.95
N ASN A 177 -0.91 -24.45 1.69
CA ASN A 177 -0.35 -24.80 2.99
C ASN A 177 -1.28 -24.43 4.15
N GLY A 178 -2.51 -23.96 3.89
CA GLY A 178 -3.42 -23.51 4.94
C GLY A 178 -2.78 -22.46 5.84
N CYS A 179 -2.06 -21.50 5.26
CA CYS A 179 -1.31 -20.45 5.98
C CYS A 179 -0.29 -20.93 7.03
N SER A 180 0.04 -22.23 7.05
CA SER A 180 1.04 -22.80 7.96
C SER A 180 2.48 -22.44 7.57
N SER A 181 2.71 -22.04 6.32
CA SER A 181 4.02 -21.61 5.84
C SER A 181 4.21 -20.10 5.92
N THR A 182 5.43 -19.68 6.28
CA THR A 182 5.99 -18.35 6.03
C THR A 182 6.06 -18.11 4.52
N ALA A 183 4.95 -17.74 3.87
CA ALA A 183 5.04 -17.16 2.55
C ALA A 183 5.80 -15.85 2.72
N LEU A 184 7.07 -15.81 2.31
CA LEU A 184 7.93 -14.66 2.50
C LEU A 184 7.49 -13.55 1.54
N GLY A 185 6.83 -12.52 2.07
CA GLY A 185 6.80 -11.23 1.39
C GLY A 185 8.25 -10.75 1.22
N GLN A 186 8.62 -10.28 0.03
CA GLN A 186 9.89 -9.57 -0.17
C GLN A 186 9.78 -8.18 0.48
N GLY A 187 9.93 -8.13 1.80
CA GLY A 187 9.87 -6.91 2.60
C GLY A 187 10.23 -7.21 4.05
N GLY A 188 11.52 -7.06 4.37
CA GLY A 188 12.14 -6.96 5.71
C GLY A 188 11.49 -7.71 6.88
N ASP A 189 12.18 -8.73 7.40
CA ASP A 189 12.20 -9.26 8.78
C ASP A 189 10.88 -9.57 9.53
N ASN A 190 9.72 -9.36 8.94
CA ASN A 190 8.43 -9.68 9.55
C ASN A 190 7.80 -10.82 8.75
N HIS A 191 7.70 -12.00 9.36
CA HIS A 191 7.06 -13.21 8.84
C HIS A 191 5.56 -12.99 8.52
N VAL A 192 5.26 -12.20 7.49
CA VAL A 192 3.91 -11.85 7.04
C VAL A 192 3.57 -12.71 5.83
N ASN A 193 2.51 -13.52 5.96
CA ASN A 193 1.88 -14.25 4.87
C ASN A 193 0.47 -13.67 4.63
N VAL A 194 -0.25 -14.19 3.61
CA VAL A 194 -1.55 -13.65 3.21
C VAL A 194 -2.53 -13.58 4.38
N CYS A 195 -2.57 -14.63 5.21
CA CYS A 195 -3.45 -14.66 6.37
C CYS A 195 -3.03 -13.66 7.45
N THR A 196 -1.75 -13.63 7.83
CA THR A 196 -1.30 -12.71 8.90
C THR A 196 -1.32 -11.24 8.45
N MET A 197 -1.25 -10.97 7.16
CA MET A 197 -1.47 -9.65 6.58
C MET A 197 -2.94 -9.24 6.67
N GLY A 198 -3.86 -10.13 6.30
CA GLY A 198 -5.31 -9.91 6.47
C GLY A 198 -5.67 -9.67 7.95
N ASP A 199 -5.11 -10.48 8.86
CA ASP A 199 -5.30 -10.30 10.30
C ASP A 199 -4.82 -8.95 10.81
N LYS A 200 -3.68 -8.46 10.31
CA LYS A 200 -3.16 -7.14 10.69
C LYS A 200 -4.10 -6.02 10.27
N ALA A 201 -4.60 -6.05 9.03
CA ALA A 201 -5.55 -5.05 8.55
C ALA A 201 -6.85 -5.08 9.37
N ARG A 202 -7.40 -6.27 9.60
CA ARG A 202 -8.61 -6.47 10.40
C ARG A 202 -8.44 -5.98 11.85
N LEU A 203 -7.33 -6.37 12.49
CA LEU A 203 -7.01 -5.94 13.86
C LEU A 203 -6.79 -4.43 13.92
N ALA A 204 -6.20 -3.83 12.88
CA ALA A 204 -6.05 -2.39 12.82
C ALA A 204 -7.42 -1.69 12.76
N MET A 205 -8.40 -2.20 12.02
CA MET A 205 -9.76 -1.66 12.02
C MET A 205 -10.42 -1.78 13.40
N GLN A 206 -10.25 -2.92 14.08
CA GLN A 206 -10.79 -3.13 15.43
C GLN A 206 -10.16 -2.19 16.46
N ASN A 207 -8.86 -1.93 16.34
CA ASN A 207 -8.12 -1.04 17.23
C ASN A 207 -8.35 0.45 16.92
N ASN A 208 -8.90 0.77 15.76
CA ASN A 208 -9.13 2.14 15.29
C ASN A 208 -10.59 2.36 14.86
N PRO A 209 -11.59 2.05 15.71
CA PRO A 209 -13.01 2.02 15.32
C PRO A 209 -13.54 3.39 14.88
N ASN A 210 -12.89 4.48 15.31
CA ASN A 210 -13.30 5.85 14.98
C ASN A 210 -12.59 6.42 13.75
N THR A 211 -11.54 5.76 13.24
CA THR A 211 -10.73 6.30 12.13
C THR A 211 -11.55 6.44 10.85
N PHE A 212 -12.44 5.47 10.58
CA PHE A 212 -13.28 5.51 9.38
C PHE A 212 -14.71 5.99 9.64
N ALA A 213 -15.15 6.05 10.89
CA ALA A 213 -16.51 6.42 11.27
C ALA A 213 -16.93 7.83 10.82
N ASN A 214 -15.96 8.74 10.62
CA ASN A 214 -16.20 10.14 10.26
C ASN A 214 -15.82 10.49 8.82
N CYS A 215 -15.41 9.52 7.99
CA CYS A 215 -14.92 9.83 6.63
C CYS A 215 -16.00 10.44 5.71
N SER A 216 -17.27 10.22 6.02
CA SER A 216 -18.43 10.80 5.35
C SER A 216 -18.58 12.32 5.53
N ASN A 217 -17.87 12.94 6.49
CA ASN A 217 -17.88 14.40 6.70
C ASN A 217 -16.79 15.15 5.92
N ALA A 218 -15.82 14.44 5.32
CA ALA A 218 -14.67 15.09 4.68
C ALA A 218 -14.94 15.56 3.24
N VAL A 219 -16.02 15.09 2.58
CA VAL A 219 -16.32 15.44 1.18
C VAL A 219 -16.82 16.89 1.03
N CYS A 220 -17.12 17.59 2.13
CA CYS A 220 -17.40 19.04 2.15
C CYS A 220 -16.38 19.86 2.96
N ALA A 221 -15.30 19.27 3.50
CA ALA A 221 -14.30 20.00 4.29
C ALA A 221 -13.24 20.69 3.42
N ASN A 222 -13.63 21.14 2.21
CA ASN A 222 -12.93 22.23 1.56
C ASN A 222 -13.12 23.45 2.47
N ASN A 223 -12.15 23.70 3.33
CA ASN A 223 -11.97 24.99 4.00
C ASN A 223 -11.73 26.05 2.92
N GLY A 224 -12.78 26.51 2.26
CA GLY A 224 -12.80 27.83 1.66
C GLY A 224 -12.65 28.86 2.78
N PRO A 225 -12.04 30.04 2.51
CA PRO A 225 -11.89 31.07 3.52
C PRO A 225 -13.28 31.51 4.02
N GLY A 226 -13.69 31.06 5.21
CA GLY A 226 -14.95 31.45 5.83
C GLY A 226 -15.65 30.41 6.70
N ASP A 227 -15.39 29.10 6.54
CA ASP A 227 -16.12 28.08 7.30
C ASP A 227 -15.36 27.64 8.56
N PHE A 228 -15.74 28.23 9.70
CA PHE A 228 -15.32 27.75 11.02
C PHE A 228 -16.27 26.65 11.51
N PRO A 229 -15.74 25.59 12.16
CA PRO A 229 -16.58 24.52 12.68
C PRO A 229 -17.54 25.05 13.74
N THR A 230 -18.85 24.83 13.52
CA THR A 230 -19.95 25.26 14.41
C THR A 230 -19.93 24.59 15.80
N THR A 231 -19.02 23.65 16.02
CA THR A 231 -18.83 22.93 17.28
C THR A 231 -17.76 23.54 18.19
N THR A 232 -16.98 24.51 17.69
CA THR A 232 -16.17 25.37 18.56
C THR A 232 -16.98 26.63 18.78
N GLY A 233 -17.51 26.83 19.98
CA GLY A 233 -18.40 27.95 20.29
C GLY A 233 -17.91 29.27 19.71
N LEU A 234 -18.65 29.79 18.72
CA LEU A 234 -18.51 31.15 18.23
C LEU A 234 -18.56 32.10 19.43
N ALA A 235 -17.62 33.04 19.47
CA ALA A 235 -17.51 34.03 20.53
C ALA A 235 -18.89 34.61 20.88
N SER A 236 -19.27 34.52 22.14
CA SER A 236 -20.58 34.93 22.68
C SER A 236 -20.87 36.44 22.59
N ASN A 237 -20.05 37.19 21.84
CA ASN A 237 -20.18 38.62 21.59
C ASN A 237 -19.86 38.90 20.11
N ALA A 238 -20.77 38.54 19.20
CA ALA A 238 -20.71 39.07 17.84
C ALA A 238 -20.98 40.59 17.88
N PRO A 239 -20.19 41.43 17.20
CA PRO A 239 -20.49 42.86 17.11
C PRO A 239 -21.83 43.07 16.40
N THR A 240 -22.61 44.04 16.86
CA THR A 240 -23.90 44.38 16.24
C THR A 240 -23.70 44.85 14.80
N ALA A 241 -24.70 44.61 13.94
CA ALA A 241 -24.64 44.83 12.49
C ALA A 241 -24.13 46.23 12.07
N ASP A 242 -24.25 47.24 12.94
CA ASP A 242 -23.76 48.60 12.72
C ASP A 242 -22.22 48.73 12.71
N GLN A 243 -21.48 47.68 13.11
CA GLN A 243 -20.01 47.65 13.09
C GLN A 243 -19.43 46.84 11.91
N ALA A 244 -20.26 46.14 11.15
CA ALA A 244 -19.83 45.32 10.00
C ALA A 244 -20.04 46.08 8.68
N ASN A 245 -19.36 47.22 8.51
CA ASN A 245 -19.44 47.97 7.25
C ASN A 245 -18.21 47.64 6.39
N ILE A 246 -18.37 46.79 5.37
CA ILE A 246 -17.36 46.60 4.33
C ILE A 246 -17.56 47.71 3.30
N VAL A 247 -16.71 48.73 3.37
CA VAL A 247 -16.62 49.77 2.33
C VAL A 247 -15.67 49.28 1.25
N VAL A 248 -16.21 48.88 0.09
CA VAL A 248 -15.41 48.52 -1.09
C VAL A 248 -15.23 49.79 -1.94
N SER A 249 -13.98 50.19 -2.20
CA SER A 249 -13.73 51.35 -3.05
C SER A 249 -13.88 51.00 -4.54
N PRO A 250 -14.22 51.95 -5.43
CA PRO A 250 -14.40 51.70 -6.86
C PRO A 250 -13.16 51.15 -7.59
N SER A 251 -11.99 51.16 -6.95
CA SER A 251 -10.74 50.61 -7.50
C SER A 251 -10.57 49.10 -7.22
N GLN A 252 -11.54 48.46 -6.55
CA GLN A 252 -11.50 47.05 -6.16
C GLN A 252 -12.59 46.20 -6.85
N VAL A 253 -13.19 46.71 -7.94
CA VAL A 253 -14.07 45.96 -8.85
C VAL A 253 -13.45 45.95 -10.24
#